data_AF-A0A8T2MTI3-F1
#
_entry.id   AF-A0A8T2MTI3-F1
#
_cell.length_a   1.000
_cell.length_b   1.000
_cell.length_c   1.000
_cell.angle_alpha   90.00
_cell.angle_beta   90.00
_cell.angle_gamma   90.00
#
_symmetry.space_group_name_H-M   'P 1'
#
loop_
_entity.id
_entity.type
_entity.pdbx_description
1 polymer ?
#
loop_
_entity_poly.entity_id
_entity_poly.type
_entity_poly.pdbx_seq_one_letter_code
_entity_poly.pdbx_strand_id
1 'polypeptide(L)'
;MPARSLMPLEYIADVCLYSPWNCSIDSSVAFGIMQGCIEPHNRQFYNLETTETPLYRHLPPAWNTMRRVDYQEIPWIMISPVIENQPVWNYFRDPANMGRIAQIAQNRIICPYIVPDNANRNHFAPAPFPALTLALSLILLIARVRATVHLAACLGFDAESRDLRSPQDRLKCEQQYAYTLDGSRMTTHDMPIAPQDIDVWNNFRQVVNQF
;
A
#
# COMPACT_ATOMS: atom_id res chain seq x y z
N MET A 1 -2.59 -4.79 15.93
CA MET A 1 -3.59 -3.78 16.34
C MET A 1 -4.98 -4.19 15.85
N PRO A 2 -6.07 -3.78 16.51
CA PRO A 2 -7.42 -4.12 16.05
C PRO A 2 -7.74 -3.50 14.68
N ALA A 3 -8.26 -4.28 13.73
CA ALA A 3 -8.59 -3.81 12.38
C ALA A 3 -9.55 -2.60 12.34
N ARG A 4 -10.51 -2.56 13.28
CA ARG A 4 -11.45 -1.43 13.44
C ARG A 4 -10.75 -0.07 13.62
N SER A 5 -9.50 -0.06 14.09
CA SER A 5 -8.72 1.17 14.27
C SER A 5 -8.46 1.90 12.96
N LEU A 6 -8.60 1.23 11.81
CA LEU A 6 -8.48 1.82 10.48
C LEU A 6 -9.76 2.53 9.99
N MET A 7 -10.89 2.34 10.68
CA MET A 7 -12.17 2.99 10.34
C MET A 7 -12.75 3.64 11.61
N PRO A 8 -12.09 4.67 12.15
CA PRO A 8 -12.44 5.21 13.46
C PRO A 8 -13.82 5.88 13.50
N LEU A 9 -14.33 6.36 12.35
CA LEU A 9 -15.69 6.90 12.21
C LEU A 9 -16.37 6.28 10.98
N GLU A 10 -17.71 6.34 10.94
CA GLU A 10 -18.53 5.74 9.87
C GLU A 10 -18.38 6.36 8.47
N TYR A 11 -17.68 7.50 8.36
CA TYR A 11 -17.44 8.20 7.10
C TYR A 11 -16.39 7.52 6.24
N ILE A 12 -15.52 6.70 6.85
CA ILE A 12 -14.79 5.67 6.12
C ILE A 12 -15.67 4.41 6.10
N ALA A 13 -16.25 4.12 4.93
CA ALA A 13 -17.14 2.98 4.75
C ALA A 13 -16.39 1.65 4.87
N ASP A 14 -15.16 1.63 4.36
CA ASP A 14 -14.26 0.49 4.42
C ASP A 14 -12.80 0.94 4.20
N VAL A 15 -11.86 0.13 4.68
CA VAL A 15 -10.48 0.14 4.19
C VAL A 15 -10.28 -1.11 3.34
N CYS A 16 -10.15 -0.92 2.03
CA CYS A 16 -9.93 -1.99 1.08
C CYS A 16 -8.43 -2.25 0.91
N LEU A 17 -7.96 -3.43 1.31
CA LEU A 17 -6.59 -3.86 1.07
C LEU A 17 -6.42 -4.31 -0.37
N TYR A 18 -5.39 -3.80 -1.06
CA TYR A 18 -4.97 -4.33 -2.36
C TYR A 18 -4.14 -5.59 -2.21
N SER A 19 -3.23 -5.66 -1.25
CA SER A 19 -2.45 -6.87 -0.95
C SER A 19 -2.74 -7.36 0.46
N PRO A 20 -2.65 -8.67 0.72
CA PRO A 20 -2.61 -9.19 2.08
C PRO A 20 -1.30 -8.79 2.78
N TRP A 21 -1.18 -9.03 4.08
CA TRP A 21 0.06 -8.77 4.81
C TRP A 21 1.11 -9.82 4.47
N ASN A 22 2.39 -9.46 4.56
CA ASN A 22 3.50 -10.28 4.07
C ASN A 22 3.47 -10.54 2.56
N CYS A 23 3.00 -9.56 1.78
CA CYS A 23 2.93 -9.66 0.33
C CYS A 23 3.55 -8.44 -0.33
N SER A 24 4.48 -8.67 -1.26
CA SER A 24 5.05 -7.63 -2.12
C SER A 24 4.10 -7.30 -3.26
N ILE A 25 4.12 -6.05 -3.73
CA ILE A 25 3.34 -5.59 -4.88
C ILE A 25 4.30 -5.39 -6.05
N ASP A 26 4.01 -5.98 -7.21
CA ASP A 26 4.73 -5.65 -8.43
C ASP A 26 4.52 -4.17 -8.79
N SER A 27 5.59 -3.53 -9.25
CA SER A 27 5.55 -2.21 -9.87
C SER A 27 4.33 -1.95 -10.76
N SER A 28 3.96 -2.91 -11.61
CA SER A 28 2.87 -2.84 -12.59
C SER A 28 1.53 -2.70 -11.89
N VAL A 29 1.37 -3.41 -10.79
CA VAL A 29 0.17 -3.30 -9.96
C VAL A 29 0.11 -1.94 -9.28
N ALA A 30 1.20 -1.51 -8.65
CA ALA A 30 1.22 -0.21 -7.99
C ALA A 30 1.02 0.96 -8.99
N PHE A 31 1.56 0.86 -10.21
CA PHE A 31 1.36 1.82 -11.28
C PHE A 31 -0.09 1.84 -11.78
N GLY A 32 -0.68 0.67 -12.03
CA GLY A 32 -2.07 0.58 -12.49
C GLY A 32 -3.08 1.00 -11.41
N ILE A 33 -2.78 0.81 -10.12
CA ILE A 33 -3.58 1.34 -9.01
C ILE A 33 -3.55 2.87 -9.02
N MET A 34 -2.36 3.47 -9.20
CA MET A 34 -2.20 4.92 -9.31
C MET A 34 -2.98 5.48 -10.51
N GLN A 35 -2.94 4.81 -11.65
CA GLN A 35 -3.75 5.15 -12.83
C GLN A 35 -5.25 4.94 -12.59
N GLY A 36 -5.61 4.04 -11.67
CA GLY A 36 -6.99 3.64 -11.45
C GLY A 36 -7.51 2.55 -12.38
N CYS A 37 -6.61 1.89 -13.11
CA CYS A 37 -6.93 0.83 -14.06
C CYS A 37 -6.91 -0.56 -13.41
N ILE A 38 -6.47 -0.66 -12.16
CA ILE A 38 -6.44 -1.91 -11.39
C ILE A 38 -7.40 -1.80 -10.22
N GLU A 39 -8.38 -2.68 -10.23
CA GLU A 39 -9.31 -2.93 -9.15
C GLU A 39 -8.97 -4.24 -8.41
N PRO A 40 -9.57 -4.44 -7.22
CA PRO A 40 -9.43 -5.66 -6.45
C PRO A 40 -9.62 -6.99 -7.21
N HIS A 41 -10.39 -7.03 -8.29
CA HIS A 41 -10.63 -8.27 -9.03
C HIS A 41 -9.58 -8.55 -10.13
N ASN A 42 -8.74 -7.57 -10.49
CA ASN A 42 -7.67 -7.74 -11.48
C ASN A 42 -6.40 -8.37 -10.88
N ARG A 43 -6.34 -8.44 -9.55
CA ARG A 43 -5.17 -8.90 -8.80
C ARG A 43 -4.95 -10.40 -8.96
N GLN A 44 -3.69 -10.77 -9.04
CA GLN A 44 -3.23 -12.15 -8.99
C GLN A 44 -2.16 -12.27 -7.92
N PHE A 45 -2.14 -13.42 -7.24
CA PHE A 45 -1.13 -13.68 -6.24
C PHE A 45 -0.44 -15.00 -6.54
N TYR A 46 0.88 -15.00 -6.43
CA TYR A 46 1.73 -16.16 -6.61
C TYR A 46 2.85 -16.14 -5.58
N ASN A 47 3.46 -17.30 -5.35
CA ASN A 47 4.62 -17.45 -4.49
C ASN A 47 5.87 -17.56 -5.38
N LEU A 48 6.93 -16.81 -5.04
CA LEU A 48 8.17 -16.77 -5.82
C LEU A 48 8.97 -18.08 -5.74
N GLU A 49 8.84 -18.82 -4.65
CA GLU A 49 9.58 -20.06 -4.39
C GLU A 49 8.83 -21.28 -4.90
N THR A 50 7.50 -21.24 -4.83
CA THR A 50 6.61 -22.33 -5.21
C THR A 50 5.64 -21.82 -6.27
N THR A 51 6.00 -21.99 -7.54
CA THR A 51 5.22 -21.54 -8.71
C THR A 51 3.80 -22.14 -8.81
N GLU A 52 3.33 -22.88 -7.80
CA GLU A 52 2.24 -23.85 -7.93
C GLU A 52 0.97 -23.56 -7.11
N THR A 53 0.89 -22.49 -6.30
CA THR A 53 -0.33 -22.28 -5.47
C THR A 53 -0.86 -20.85 -5.49
N PRO A 54 -2.16 -20.62 -5.76
CA PRO A 54 -2.78 -19.34 -5.51
C PRO A 54 -2.91 -19.12 -4.00
N LEU A 55 -2.22 -18.08 -3.52
CA LEU A 55 -2.21 -17.59 -2.14
C LEU A 55 -3.59 -17.44 -1.49
N TYR A 56 -4.62 -17.24 -2.31
CA TYR A 56 -6.01 -17.14 -1.92
C TYR A 56 -6.54 -18.31 -1.07
N ARG A 57 -5.96 -19.52 -1.16
CA ARG A 57 -6.41 -20.66 -0.35
C ARG A 57 -6.17 -20.50 1.15
N HIS A 58 -5.23 -19.63 1.54
CA HIS A 58 -4.89 -19.40 2.94
C HIS A 58 -5.51 -18.11 3.51
N LEU A 59 -6.22 -17.35 2.67
CA LEU A 59 -6.80 -16.08 3.08
C LEU A 59 -8.26 -16.26 3.53
N PRO A 60 -8.68 -15.58 4.61
CA PRO A 60 -10.07 -15.57 5.02
C PRO A 60 -11.00 -15.04 3.90
N PRO A 61 -12.27 -15.47 3.87
CA PRO A 61 -13.27 -14.86 2.99
C PRO A 61 -13.34 -13.34 3.23
N ALA A 62 -13.35 -12.57 2.15
CA ALA A 62 -13.37 -11.11 2.22
C ALA A 62 -12.17 -10.50 2.98
N TRP A 63 -11.00 -11.15 2.93
CA TRP A 63 -9.74 -10.66 3.50
C TRP A 63 -9.40 -9.20 3.16
N ASN A 64 -9.86 -8.72 2.01
CA ASN A 64 -9.55 -7.40 1.49
C ASN A 64 -10.43 -6.27 2.05
N THR A 65 -11.43 -6.55 2.89
CA THR A 65 -12.27 -5.52 3.52
C THR A 65 -12.02 -5.49 5.01
N MET A 66 -11.57 -4.34 5.53
CA MET A 66 -11.34 -4.17 6.97
C MET A 66 -12.65 -4.05 7.75
N ARG A 67 -13.74 -3.67 7.08
CA ARG A 67 -15.09 -3.57 7.68
C ARG A 67 -15.60 -4.88 8.26
N ARG A 68 -15.17 -6.03 7.73
CA ARG A 68 -15.64 -7.38 8.12
C ARG A 68 -14.66 -8.16 9.00
N VAL A 69 -13.60 -7.51 9.49
CA VAL A 69 -12.51 -8.16 10.23
C VAL A 69 -12.79 -8.25 11.73
N ASP A 70 -13.93 -7.70 12.18
CA ASP A 70 -14.36 -7.66 13.58
C ASP A 70 -13.22 -7.24 14.53
N TYR A 71 -12.87 -8.10 15.48
CA TYR A 71 -11.86 -7.87 16.52
C TYR A 71 -10.50 -8.48 16.19
N GLN A 72 -10.26 -8.91 14.95
CA GLN A 72 -8.98 -9.52 14.60
C GLN A 72 -7.85 -8.49 14.53
N GLU A 73 -6.65 -8.97 14.84
CA GLU A 73 -5.44 -8.18 14.84
C GLU A 73 -4.83 -8.11 13.43
N ILE A 74 -4.34 -6.94 13.08
CA ILE A 74 -3.62 -6.62 11.84
C ILE A 74 -2.26 -5.97 12.18
N PRO A 75 -1.32 -5.86 11.23
CA PRO A 75 -0.03 -5.21 11.45
C PRO A 75 -0.17 -3.78 11.95
N TRP A 76 0.83 -3.30 12.70
CA TRP A 76 0.95 -1.88 13.02
C TRP A 76 1.51 -1.13 11.82
N ILE A 77 0.66 -0.38 11.11
CA ILE A 77 1.04 0.29 9.86
C ILE A 77 1.55 1.69 10.16
N MET A 78 2.79 1.95 9.77
CA MET A 78 3.42 3.27 9.83
C MET A 78 3.59 3.83 8.43
N ILE A 79 3.25 5.11 8.25
CA ILE A 79 3.48 5.85 7.03
C ILE A 79 4.62 6.82 7.27
N SER A 80 5.70 6.67 6.52
CA SER A 80 6.82 7.60 6.51
C SER A 80 6.79 8.42 5.23
N PRO A 81 7.32 9.65 5.27
CA PRO A 81 7.51 10.40 4.05
C PRO A 81 8.58 9.76 3.17
N VAL A 82 8.49 10.03 1.87
CA VAL A 82 9.58 9.80 0.93
C VAL A 82 10.72 10.75 1.27
N ILE A 83 11.95 10.26 1.28
CA ILE A 83 13.16 11.01 1.63
C ILE A 83 14.22 10.97 0.53
N GLU A 84 15.11 11.97 0.48
CA GLU A 84 16.10 12.21 -0.59
C GLU A 84 16.97 11.03 -1.02
N ASN A 85 17.27 10.11 -0.12
CA ASN A 85 18.11 8.96 -0.43
C ASN A 85 17.34 7.83 -1.14
N GLN A 86 16.01 7.92 -1.22
CA GLN A 86 15.18 6.97 -1.94
C GLN A 86 15.08 7.39 -3.40
N PRO A 87 15.32 6.50 -4.37
CA PRO A 87 15.25 6.83 -5.79
C PRO A 87 13.93 7.45 -6.26
N VAL A 88 12.81 7.15 -5.58
CA VAL A 88 11.49 7.75 -5.85
C VAL A 88 11.40 9.22 -5.51
N TRP A 89 12.27 9.72 -4.62
CA TRP A 89 12.34 11.12 -4.26
C TRP A 89 12.60 12.01 -5.47
N ASN A 90 13.64 11.68 -6.24
CA ASN A 90 14.03 12.45 -7.42
C ASN A 90 12.92 12.46 -8.46
N TYR A 91 12.17 11.36 -8.55
CA TYR A 91 11.05 11.25 -9.46
C TYR A 91 9.92 12.22 -9.09
N PHE A 92 9.46 12.22 -7.84
CA PHE A 92 8.37 13.12 -7.42
C PHE A 92 8.80 14.59 -7.26
N ARG A 93 10.09 14.85 -7.06
CA ARG A 93 10.62 16.23 -6.98
C ARG A 93 10.56 16.94 -8.34
N ASP A 94 10.71 16.22 -9.44
CA ASP A 94 10.70 16.79 -10.79
C ASP A 94 9.28 17.24 -11.18
N PRO A 95 9.03 18.55 -11.39
CA PRO A 95 7.73 19.07 -11.79
C PRO A 95 7.21 18.49 -13.10
N ALA A 96 8.09 18.13 -14.04
CA ALA A 96 7.68 17.51 -15.30
C ALA A 96 7.11 16.11 -15.06
N ASN A 97 7.71 15.34 -14.16
CA ASN A 97 7.21 14.03 -13.76
C ASN A 97 5.88 14.15 -13.01
N MET A 98 5.77 15.08 -12.07
CA MET A 98 4.48 15.34 -11.39
C MET A 98 3.39 15.79 -12.37
N GLY A 99 3.73 16.58 -13.38
CA GLY A 99 2.84 16.95 -14.47
C GLY A 99 2.35 15.74 -15.28
N ARG A 100 3.26 14.83 -15.64
CA ARG A 100 2.91 13.56 -16.32
C ARG A 100 2.02 12.68 -15.45
N ILE A 101 2.36 12.52 -14.17
CA ILE A 101 1.55 11.76 -13.19
C ILE A 101 0.14 12.33 -13.11
N ALA A 102 -0.02 13.65 -13.02
CA ALA A 102 -1.33 14.30 -12.97
C ALA A 102 -2.15 14.07 -14.26
N GLN A 103 -1.50 14.07 -15.43
CA GLN A 103 -2.15 13.75 -16.71
C GLN A 103 -2.59 12.28 -16.78
N ILE A 104 -1.75 11.38 -16.28
CA ILE A 104 -1.99 9.94 -16.29
C ILE A 104 -3.11 9.55 -15.32
N ALA A 105 -3.18 10.19 -14.16
CA ALA A 105 -4.13 9.87 -13.12
C ALA A 105 -5.56 10.36 -13.38
N GLN A 106 -5.88 10.77 -14.62
CA GLN A 106 -7.17 11.28 -15.14
C GLN A 106 -8.34 11.20 -14.14
N ASN A 107 -8.62 12.32 -13.47
CA ASN A 107 -9.62 12.49 -12.39
C ASN A 107 -9.23 12.02 -10.99
N ARG A 108 -7.94 11.80 -10.72
CA ARG A 108 -7.42 11.49 -9.38
C ARG A 108 -6.41 12.54 -8.94
N ILE A 109 -6.39 12.77 -7.62
CA ILE A 109 -5.40 13.62 -6.98
C ILE A 109 -4.34 12.70 -6.37
N ILE A 110 -3.10 12.83 -6.84
CA ILE A 110 -1.96 12.13 -6.26
C ILE A 110 -1.23 13.13 -5.38
N CYS A 111 -1.18 12.85 -4.08
CA CYS A 111 -0.47 13.64 -3.10
C CYS A 111 0.68 12.82 -2.54
N PRO A 112 1.90 12.95 -3.09
CA PRO A 112 3.04 12.25 -2.53
C PRO A 112 3.42 12.88 -1.18
N TYR A 113 3.69 12.04 -0.18
CA TYR A 113 4.15 12.51 1.13
C TYR A 113 5.66 12.78 1.09
N ILE A 114 6.02 14.03 0.82
CA ILE A 114 7.38 14.49 0.54
C ILE A 114 7.79 15.52 1.59
N VAL A 115 8.97 15.36 2.21
CA VAL A 115 9.52 16.35 3.16
C VAL A 115 10.31 17.42 2.43
N PRO A 116 9.89 18.69 2.39
CA PRO A 116 10.64 19.73 1.68
C PRO A 116 12.12 19.79 2.10
N ASP A 117 13.04 20.01 1.14
CA ASP A 117 14.51 20.03 1.35
C ASP A 117 14.94 20.88 2.56
N ASN A 118 14.25 22.00 2.80
CA ASN A 118 14.57 22.98 3.84
C ASN A 118 13.88 22.72 5.18
N ALA A 119 13.07 21.67 5.28
CA ALA A 119 12.31 21.37 6.47
C ALA A 119 13.10 20.46 7.42
N ASN A 120 13.01 20.73 8.72
CA ASN A 120 13.63 19.85 9.72
C ASN A 120 12.95 18.46 9.65
N ARG A 121 13.69 17.46 9.15
CA ARG A 121 13.20 16.07 8.98
C ARG A 121 12.70 15.45 10.29
N ASN A 122 13.20 15.91 11.43
CA ASN A 122 12.74 15.45 12.74
C ASN A 122 11.29 15.83 13.04
N HIS A 123 10.71 16.79 12.30
CA HIS A 123 9.29 17.12 12.40
C HIS A 123 8.38 16.21 11.56
N PHE A 124 8.95 15.40 10.65
CA PHE A 124 8.22 14.51 9.74
C PHE A 124 8.48 13.04 10.08
N ALA A 125 8.34 12.73 11.37
CA ALA A 125 8.44 11.36 11.86
C ALA A 125 7.36 10.45 11.24
N PRO A 126 7.62 9.14 11.11
CA PRO A 126 6.60 8.18 10.70
C PRO A 126 5.33 8.34 11.53
N ALA A 127 4.18 8.39 10.86
CA ALA A 127 2.88 8.53 11.49
C ALA A 127 2.10 7.22 11.44
N PRO A 128 1.37 6.82 12.50
CA PRO A 128 0.50 5.66 12.45
C PRO A 128 -0.62 5.87 11.41
N PHE A 129 -0.85 4.88 10.55
CA PHE A 129 -1.95 4.93 9.58
C PHE A 129 -3.33 5.16 10.23
N PRO A 130 -3.65 4.60 11.42
CA PRO A 130 -4.88 4.96 12.14
C PRO A 130 -5.07 6.46 12.34
N ALA A 131 -4.00 7.20 12.64
CA ALA A 131 -4.07 8.66 12.81
C ALA A 131 -4.44 9.36 11.48
N LEU A 132 -3.90 8.89 10.36
CA LEU A 132 -4.27 9.38 9.03
C LEU A 132 -5.75 9.08 8.71
N THR A 133 -6.20 7.84 8.95
CA THR A 133 -7.61 7.48 8.73
C THR A 133 -8.58 8.25 9.63
N LEU A 134 -8.16 8.61 10.85
CA LEU A 134 -8.94 9.48 11.72
C LEU A 134 -9.05 10.89 11.15
N ALA A 135 -7.92 11.50 10.76
CA ALA A 135 -7.92 12.83 10.15
C ALA A 135 -8.79 12.87 8.88
N LEU A 136 -8.65 11.87 8.01
CA LEU A 136 -9.50 11.71 6.82
C LEU A 136 -10.97 11.56 7.19
N SER A 137 -11.30 10.75 8.20
CA SER A 137 -12.68 10.57 8.66
C SER A 137 -13.32 11.88 9.13
N LEU A 138 -12.56 12.74 9.82
CA LEU A 138 -13.04 14.06 10.26
C LEU A 138 -13.28 15.00 9.08
N ILE A 139 -12.40 14.99 8.08
CA ILE A 139 -12.59 15.77 6.84
C ILE A 139 -13.85 15.31 6.11
N LEU A 140 -14.03 14.00 5.96
CA LEU A 140 -15.20 13.40 5.31
C LEU A 140 -16.50 13.69 6.08
N LEU A 141 -16.46 13.70 7.42
CA LEU A 141 -17.55 14.12 8.29
C LEU A 141 -17.97 15.57 8.00
N ILE A 142 -17.01 16.51 7.98
CA ILE A 142 -17.28 17.92 7.69
C ILE A 142 -17.85 18.08 6.28
N ALA A 143 -17.29 17.38 5.30
CA ALA A 143 -17.74 17.39 3.91
C ALA A 143 -19.04 16.61 3.67
N ARG A 144 -19.53 15.86 4.67
CA ARG A 144 -20.72 14.98 4.61
C ARG A 144 -20.70 13.97 3.45
N VAL A 145 -19.53 13.41 3.18
CA VAL A 145 -19.33 12.38 2.15
C VAL A 145 -18.78 11.11 2.78
N ARG A 146 -19.09 9.95 2.19
CA ARG A 146 -18.52 8.66 2.59
C ARG A 146 -17.51 8.21 1.56
N ALA A 147 -16.42 7.60 2.01
CA ALA A 147 -15.37 7.10 1.13
C ALA A 147 -14.88 5.71 1.55
N THR A 148 -14.37 4.96 0.59
CA THR A 148 -13.57 3.75 0.82
C THR A 148 -12.10 4.13 0.70
N VAL A 149 -11.29 3.81 1.71
CA VAL A 149 -9.86 4.01 1.65
C VAL A 149 -9.23 2.79 1.01
N HIS A 150 -8.52 3.01 -0.09
CA HIS A 150 -7.84 1.98 -0.84
C HIS A 150 -6.37 1.92 -0.40
N LEU A 151 -5.99 0.87 0.32
CA LEU A 151 -4.62 0.70 0.82
C LEU A 151 -3.86 -0.28 -0.09
N ALA A 152 -2.89 0.25 -0.83
CA ALA A 152 -1.94 -0.53 -1.62
C ALA A 152 -0.54 -0.35 -1.02
N ALA A 153 -0.06 -1.36 -0.30
CA ALA A 153 1.21 -1.30 0.40
C ALA A 153 1.97 -2.63 0.27
N CYS A 154 3.28 -2.54 0.03
CA CYS A 154 4.21 -3.65 0.21
C CYS A 154 4.48 -3.79 1.70
N LEU A 155 3.70 -4.60 2.39
CA LEU A 155 3.94 -4.93 3.81
C LEU A 155 4.60 -6.30 3.90
N GLY A 156 5.64 -6.51 3.09
CA GLY A 156 6.49 -7.69 3.16
C GLY A 156 7.22 -7.70 4.50
N PHE A 157 7.28 -8.86 5.14
CA PHE A 157 8.22 -9.06 6.23
C PHE A 157 9.56 -9.44 5.61
N ASP A 158 10.58 -8.63 5.86
CA ASP A 158 11.94 -9.05 5.61
C ASP A 158 12.41 -9.86 6.82
N ALA A 159 12.66 -11.16 6.60
CA ALA A 159 13.16 -12.06 7.62
C ALA A 159 14.55 -11.64 8.16
N GLU A 160 15.30 -10.81 7.41
CA GLU A 160 16.56 -10.22 7.85
C GLU A 160 16.39 -8.86 8.56
N SER A 161 15.19 -8.29 8.54
CA SER A 161 14.92 -7.04 9.27
C SER A 161 15.02 -7.27 10.78
N ARG A 162 15.72 -6.35 11.46
CA ARG A 162 16.13 -6.43 12.89
C ARG A 162 14.98 -6.51 13.90
N ASP A 163 13.74 -6.53 13.44
CA ASP A 163 12.51 -6.42 14.22
C ASP A 163 11.91 -7.77 14.62
N LEU A 164 12.34 -8.89 14.01
CA LEU A 164 11.92 -10.25 14.38
C LEU A 164 13.05 -11.05 15.03
N ARG A 165 13.56 -10.57 16.18
CA ARG A 165 14.65 -11.25 16.90
C ARG A 165 14.21 -12.54 17.62
N SER A 166 12.90 -12.80 17.72
CA SER A 166 12.38 -13.94 18.45
C SER A 166 11.36 -14.76 17.63
N PRO A 167 11.35 -16.10 17.76
CA PRO A 167 10.31 -16.96 17.18
C PRO A 167 8.89 -16.57 17.60
N GLN A 168 8.74 -15.94 18.76
CA GLN A 168 7.45 -15.50 19.29
C GLN A 168 6.88 -14.31 18.52
N ASP A 169 7.74 -13.40 18.04
CA ASP A 169 7.27 -12.24 17.26
C ASP A 169 6.87 -12.65 15.85
N ARG A 170 7.57 -13.64 15.27
CA ARG A 170 7.16 -14.26 14.00
C ARG A 170 5.78 -14.91 14.12
N LEU A 171 5.54 -15.69 15.17
CA LEU A 171 4.25 -16.32 15.42
C LEU A 171 3.10 -15.30 15.56
N LYS A 172 3.36 -14.15 16.21
CA LYS A 172 2.36 -13.07 16.29
C LYS A 172 2.01 -12.49 14.93
N CYS A 173 2.99 -12.34 14.04
CA CYS A 173 2.74 -11.87 12.67
C CYS A 173 1.93 -12.88 11.87
N GLU A 174 2.29 -14.17 11.94
CA GLU A 174 1.57 -15.25 11.26
C GLU A 174 0.11 -15.38 11.71
N GLN A 175 -0.22 -14.95 12.93
CA GLN A 175 -1.58 -14.92 13.47
C GLN A 175 -2.40 -13.70 13.04
N GLN A 176 -1.82 -12.73 12.33
CA GLN A 176 -2.55 -11.55 11.87
C GLN A 176 -3.55 -11.92 10.78
N TYR A 177 -4.72 -11.29 10.81
CA TYR A 177 -5.75 -11.48 9.80
C TYR A 177 -5.19 -11.19 8.41
N ALA A 178 -5.43 -12.04 7.41
CA ALA A 178 -4.94 -11.85 6.04
C ALA A 178 -3.40 -11.81 5.91
N TYR A 179 -2.67 -12.51 6.79
CA TYR A 179 -1.24 -12.77 6.62
C TYR A 179 -0.98 -13.85 5.55
N THR A 180 0.06 -13.67 4.73
CA THR A 180 0.49 -14.64 3.71
C THR A 180 1.85 -15.28 3.98
N LEU A 181 2.15 -16.37 3.28
CA LEU A 181 3.44 -17.05 3.31
C LEU A 181 4.58 -16.13 2.82
N ASP A 182 5.80 -16.43 3.24
CA ASP A 182 7.00 -15.76 2.73
C ASP A 182 7.12 -15.94 1.20
N GLY A 183 7.67 -14.93 0.51
CA GLY A 183 7.80 -14.94 -0.95
C GLY A 183 6.49 -14.68 -1.72
N SER A 184 5.42 -14.27 -1.03
CA SER A 184 4.14 -13.92 -1.66
C SER A 184 4.21 -12.62 -2.42
N ARG A 185 3.70 -12.63 -3.66
CA ARG A 185 3.71 -11.45 -4.54
C ARG A 185 2.36 -11.25 -5.23
N MET A 186 1.94 -9.99 -5.28
CA MET A 186 0.79 -9.52 -6.04
C MET A 186 1.24 -9.01 -7.40
N THR A 187 0.60 -9.51 -8.46
CA THR A 187 0.72 -9.02 -9.84
C THR A 187 -0.67 -8.80 -10.47
N THR A 188 -0.70 -8.40 -11.73
CA THR A 188 -1.89 -8.32 -12.57
C THR A 188 -1.57 -8.97 -13.92
N HIS A 189 -2.58 -9.46 -14.63
CA HIS A 189 -2.41 -9.80 -16.05
C HIS A 189 -2.03 -8.56 -16.85
N ASP A 190 -1.18 -8.76 -17.86
CA ASP A 190 -0.65 -7.80 -18.85
C ASP A 190 -1.32 -6.43 -18.78
N MET A 191 -0.81 -5.58 -17.87
CA MET A 191 -1.29 -4.21 -17.78
C MET A 191 -0.76 -3.48 -19.02
N PRO A 192 -1.65 -3.01 -19.93
CA PRO A 192 -1.21 -2.33 -21.14
C PRO A 192 -0.66 -0.96 -20.73
N ILE A 193 0.67 -0.87 -20.62
CA ILE A 193 1.34 0.42 -20.45
C ILE A 193 1.31 1.10 -21.81
N ALA A 194 0.60 2.23 -21.88
CA ALA A 194 0.53 2.99 -23.11
C ALA A 194 1.96 3.45 -23.50
N PRO A 195 2.33 3.45 -24.80
CA PRO A 195 3.69 3.79 -25.22
C PRO A 195 4.20 5.14 -24.68
N GLN A 196 3.30 6.13 -24.54
CA GLN A 196 3.61 7.45 -23.99
C GLN A 196 3.93 7.46 -22.48
N ASP A 197 3.56 6.40 -21.76
CA ASP A 197 3.73 6.26 -20.31
C ASP A 197 4.93 5.38 -19.94
N ILE A 198 5.65 4.83 -20.91
CA ILE A 198 6.79 3.92 -20.69
C ILE A 198 7.89 4.53 -19.82
N ASP A 199 8.21 5.82 -19.98
CA ASP A 199 9.26 6.46 -19.17
C ASP A 199 8.85 6.56 -17.70
N VAL A 200 7.59 6.95 -17.47
CA VAL A 200 6.99 7.07 -16.16
C VAL A 200 6.94 5.70 -15.49
N TRP A 201 6.49 4.70 -16.24
CA TRP A 201 6.49 3.30 -15.85
C TRP A 201 7.88 2.79 -15.45
N ASN A 202 8.91 3.02 -16.28
CA ASN A 202 10.26 2.53 -16.00
C ASN A 202 10.85 3.13 -14.72
N ASN A 203 10.59 4.43 -14.47
CA ASN A 203 11.00 5.08 -13.24
C ASN A 203 10.26 4.52 -12.03
N PHE A 204 8.94 4.34 -12.14
CA PHE A 204 8.12 3.74 -11.10
C PHE A 204 8.54 2.28 -10.80
N ARG A 205 8.92 1.54 -11.84
CA ARG A 205 9.44 0.18 -11.75
C ARG A 205 10.76 0.09 -10.99
N GLN A 206 11.69 1.02 -11.24
CA GLN A 206 12.95 1.05 -10.49
C GLN A 206 12.71 1.27 -8.99
N VAL A 207 11.71 2.08 -8.65
CA VAL A 207 11.34 2.39 -7.27
C VAL A 207 10.74 1.18 -6.56
N VAL A 208 9.71 0.57 -7.15
CA VAL A 208 8.96 -0.48 -6.46
C VAL A 208 9.79 -1.75 -6.31
N ASN A 209 10.71 -2.04 -7.23
CA ASN A 209 11.60 -3.21 -7.14
C ASN A 209 12.79 -3.03 -6.18
N GLN A 210 12.91 -1.87 -5.51
CA GLN A 210 13.90 -1.65 -4.44
C GLN A 210 13.34 -2.01 -3.05
N PHE A 211 12.06 -2.35 -2.97
CA PHE A 211 11.35 -2.81 -1.78
C PHE A 211 10.91 -4.26 -1.98
#